data_AF-A0A259B7A3-F1
#
_entry.id   AF-A0A259B7A3-F1
#
_cell.length_a   1.000
_cell.length_b   1.000
_cell.length_c   1.000
_cell.angle_alpha   90.00
_cell.angle_beta   90.00
_cell.angle_gamma   90.00
#
_symmetry.space_group_name_H-M   'P 1'
#
loop_
_entity.id
_entity.type
_entity.pdbx_description
1 polymer ?
#
loop_
_entity_poly.entity_id
_entity_poly.type
_entity_poly.pdbx_seq_one_letter_code
_entity_poly.pdbx_strand_id
1 'polypeptide(L)'
;MADNDFIAETEDDESDWWNPDTFFWVPDSFVEDEYERLKSSNLSRDDLIQNLAESKYKSLKLHAFVERNSEVFRIAAEGVEDLILAFKEQDEDHLKLTKIRGEYADTRANMLAILAAYTGVKKYKKEKASNAANARHSKPDGARAKAEAIRGIWASGKYSSRDICAEQECAALGMPFSTARKALRNTPDPTKPLPSTA
;
A
#
# COMPACT_ATOMS: atom_id res chain seq x y z
N MET A 1 -18.11 -33.63 53.76
CA MET A 1 -19.13 -32.59 53.89
C MET A 1 -18.44 -31.39 54.51
N ALA A 2 -18.13 -30.29 53.83
CA ALA A 2 -18.33 -29.89 52.45
C ALA A 2 -17.18 -28.93 52.11
N ASP A 3 -16.58 -29.08 50.93
CA ASP A 3 -15.62 -28.13 50.38
C ASP A 3 -16.41 -27.04 49.65
N ASN A 4 -16.25 -25.79 50.10
CA ASN A 4 -16.87 -24.62 49.47
C ASN A 4 -15.79 -23.88 48.68
N ASP A 5 -15.80 -24.09 47.36
CA ASP A 5 -14.99 -23.35 46.39
C ASP A 5 -15.52 -21.91 46.29
N PHE A 6 -14.66 -20.96 46.67
CA PHE A 6 -14.87 -19.53 46.49
C PHE A 6 -14.32 -19.13 45.11
N ILE A 7 -15.20 -19.05 44.11
CA ILE A 7 -14.87 -18.48 42.80
C ILE A 7 -14.92 -16.95 42.95
N ALA A 8 -13.77 -16.30 42.80
CA ALA A 8 -13.68 -14.85 42.68
C ALA A 8 -14.16 -14.46 41.28
N GLU A 9 -15.29 -13.74 41.21
CA GLU A 9 -15.72 -13.02 40.02
C GLU A 9 -14.73 -11.87 39.76
N THR A 10 -14.02 -11.94 38.65
CA THR A 10 -13.29 -10.79 38.10
C THR A 10 -14.28 -9.97 37.30
N GLU A 11 -14.68 -8.83 37.86
CA GLU A 11 -15.38 -7.79 37.11
C GLU A 11 -14.41 -7.23 36.05
N ASP A 12 -14.62 -7.62 34.79
CA ASP A 12 -13.93 -7.03 33.64
C ASP A 12 -14.46 -5.60 33.44
N ASP A 13 -13.75 -4.63 34.01
CA ASP A 13 -13.98 -3.20 33.77
C ASP A 13 -13.68 -2.84 32.30
N GLU A 14 -14.71 -2.90 31.45
CA GLU A 14 -14.66 -2.48 30.03
C GLU A 14 -14.46 -0.95 29.82
N SER A 15 -14.16 -0.17 30.87
CA SER A 15 -14.13 1.30 30.77
C SER A 15 -12.81 1.90 30.27
N ASP A 16 -11.75 1.11 30.12
CA ASP A 16 -10.40 1.60 29.75
C ASP A 16 -10.09 1.60 28.24
N TRP A 17 -11.06 1.29 27.36
CA TRP A 17 -10.84 1.26 25.91
C TRP A 17 -10.89 2.64 25.23
N TRP A 18 -11.13 3.72 25.98
CA TRP A 18 -11.21 5.09 25.45
C TRP A 18 -10.07 5.95 25.99
N ASN A 19 -8.87 5.77 25.45
CA ASN A 19 -7.76 6.72 25.65
C ASN A 19 -7.71 7.74 24.49
N PRO A 20 -8.18 8.99 24.69
CA PRO A 20 -8.21 10.02 23.65
C PRO A 20 -6.83 10.43 23.13
N ASP A 21 -5.74 10.10 23.86
CA ASP A 21 -4.36 10.43 23.46
C ASP A 21 -3.73 9.42 22.50
N THR A 22 -4.40 8.30 22.22
CA THR A 22 -3.97 7.29 21.21
C THR A 22 -4.55 7.54 19.81
N PHE A 23 -4.92 8.78 19.52
CA PHE A 23 -5.51 9.18 18.25
C PHE A 23 -4.54 8.93 17.09
N PHE A 24 -4.72 7.80 16.40
CA PHE A 24 -4.03 7.50 15.15
C PHE A 24 -4.32 8.62 14.13
N TRP A 25 -3.26 9.35 13.76
CA TRP A 25 -3.32 10.45 12.80
C TRP A 25 -3.75 9.90 11.43
N VAL A 26 -4.97 10.26 11.01
CA VAL A 26 -5.44 9.98 9.64
C VAL A 26 -4.80 11.02 8.72
N PRO A 27 -4.19 10.63 7.60
CA PRO A 27 -3.69 11.60 6.63
C PRO A 27 -4.81 12.52 6.16
N ASP A 28 -4.60 13.83 6.24
CA ASP A 28 -5.60 14.86 5.88
C ASP A 28 -6.24 14.62 4.51
N SER A 29 -5.50 14.05 3.57
CA SER A 29 -5.98 13.73 2.21
C SER A 29 -7.16 12.75 2.15
N PHE A 30 -7.28 11.82 3.11
CA PHE A 30 -8.41 10.87 3.14
C PHE A 30 -9.69 11.53 3.67
N VAL A 31 -9.54 12.50 4.56
CA VAL A 31 -10.67 13.29 5.08
C VAL A 31 -11.19 14.23 3.99
N GLU A 32 -10.30 14.80 3.17
CA GLU A 32 -10.65 15.73 2.10
C GLU A 32 -11.45 15.08 0.96
N ASP A 33 -11.07 13.87 0.51
CA ASP A 33 -11.79 13.16 -0.57
C ASP A 33 -13.22 12.75 -0.16
N GLU A 34 -13.41 12.23 1.05
CA GLU A 34 -14.72 11.83 1.56
C GLU A 34 -15.58 13.07 1.90
N TYR A 35 -14.95 14.15 2.38
CA TYR A 35 -15.60 15.43 2.62
C TYR A 35 -16.14 16.06 1.33
N GLU A 36 -15.35 16.11 0.25
CA GLU A 36 -15.83 16.65 -1.04
C GLU A 36 -16.91 15.76 -1.67
N ARG A 37 -16.86 14.44 -1.47
CA ARG A 37 -17.95 13.54 -1.86
C ARG A 37 -19.25 13.84 -1.10
N LEU A 38 -19.17 14.04 0.22
CA LEU A 38 -20.34 14.28 1.07
C LEU A 38 -20.88 15.72 0.97
N LYS A 39 -20.04 16.71 0.66
CA LYS A 39 -20.44 18.10 0.43
C LYS A 39 -21.38 18.28 -0.77
N SER A 40 -21.37 17.33 -1.70
CA SER A 40 -22.31 17.30 -2.84
C SER A 40 -23.72 16.82 -2.47
N SER A 41 -23.90 16.29 -1.25
CA SER A 41 -25.19 15.90 -0.72
C SER A 41 -25.75 17.03 0.16
N ASN A 42 -27.05 17.34 0.04
CA ASN A 42 -27.74 18.33 0.88
C ASN A 42 -27.92 17.86 2.35
N LEU A 43 -26.91 17.19 2.91
CA LEU A 43 -26.91 16.71 4.29
C LEU A 43 -26.60 17.86 5.25
N SER A 44 -27.22 17.83 6.44
CA SER A 44 -26.84 18.75 7.51
C SER A 44 -25.38 18.52 7.91
N ARG A 45 -24.73 19.57 8.40
CA ARG A 45 -23.35 19.48 8.92
C ARG A 45 -23.22 18.38 9.99
N ASP A 46 -24.23 18.24 10.84
CA ASP A 46 -24.23 17.25 11.91
C ASP A 46 -24.37 15.82 11.37
N ASP A 47 -25.23 15.61 10.37
CA ASP A 47 -25.36 14.32 9.68
C ASP A 47 -24.06 13.95 8.93
N LEU A 48 -23.35 14.93 8.39
CA LEU A 48 -22.08 14.72 7.70
C LEU A 48 -20.99 14.30 8.69
N ILE A 49 -20.93 14.94 9.87
CA ILE A 49 -20.02 14.55 10.96
C ILE A 49 -20.34 13.13 11.45
N GLN A 50 -21.62 12.80 11.64
CA GLN A 50 -22.04 11.48 12.10
C GLN A 50 -21.72 10.39 11.07
N ASN A 51 -22.01 10.62 9.79
CA ASN A 51 -21.67 9.68 8.72
C ASN A 51 -20.16 9.47 8.59
N LEU A 52 -19.36 10.53 8.72
CA LEU A 52 -17.90 10.44 8.70
C LEU A 52 -17.38 9.62 9.90
N ALA A 53 -17.94 9.86 11.10
CA ALA A 53 -17.59 9.12 12.30
C ALA A 53 -17.95 7.63 12.20
N GLU A 54 -19.13 7.30 11.67
CA GLU A 54 -19.57 5.92 11.45
C GLU A 54 -18.73 5.21 10.38
N SER A 55 -18.41 5.88 9.27
CA SER A 55 -17.52 5.35 8.23
C SER A 55 -16.13 5.06 8.79
N LYS A 56 -15.59 5.99 9.59
CA LYS A 56 -14.29 5.83 10.26
C LYS A 56 -14.32 4.69 11.27
N TYR A 57 -15.36 4.57 12.07
CA TYR A 57 -15.53 3.48 13.03
C TYR A 57 -15.61 2.11 12.35
N LYS A 58 -16.38 2.00 11.25
CA LYS A 58 -16.45 0.78 10.42
C LYS A 58 -15.08 0.43 9.83
N SER A 59 -14.36 1.42 9.33
CA SER A 59 -13.00 1.24 8.78
C SER A 59 -11.99 0.78 9.84
N LEU A 60 -12.02 1.39 11.03
CA LEU A 60 -11.16 1.02 12.16
C LEU A 60 -11.47 -0.41 12.66
N LYS A 61 -12.74 -0.77 12.78
CA LYS A 61 -13.15 -2.14 13.12
C LYS A 61 -12.69 -3.14 12.08
N LEU A 62 -12.81 -2.81 10.79
CA LEU A 62 -12.33 -3.67 9.71
C LEU A 62 -10.81 -3.82 9.74
N HIS A 63 -10.07 -2.75 10.01
CA HIS A 63 -8.61 -2.80 10.12
C HIS A 63 -8.16 -3.66 11.30
N ALA A 64 -8.73 -3.43 12.47
CA ALA A 64 -8.43 -4.23 13.67
C ALA A 64 -8.81 -5.71 13.46
N PHE A 65 -9.92 -5.97 12.76
CA PHE A 65 -10.31 -7.32 12.37
C PHE A 65 -9.29 -7.95 11.41
N VAL A 66 -8.85 -7.21 10.37
CA VAL A 66 -7.86 -7.70 9.40
C VAL A 66 -6.51 -7.93 10.05
N GLU A 67 -6.05 -7.08 10.97
CA GLU A 67 -4.80 -7.27 11.71
C GLU A 67 -4.89 -8.46 12.68
N ARG A 68 -5.97 -8.55 13.46
CA ARG A 68 -6.17 -9.66 14.41
C ARG A 68 -6.25 -11.01 13.69
N ASN A 69 -6.76 -11.02 12.46
CA ASN A 69 -6.90 -12.24 11.66
C ASN A 69 -5.83 -12.34 10.56
N SER A 70 -4.81 -11.48 10.52
CA SER A 70 -3.86 -11.46 9.40
C SER A 70 -3.08 -12.78 9.29
N GLU A 71 -2.80 -13.40 10.44
CA GLU A 71 -2.11 -14.69 10.49
C GLU A 71 -3.02 -15.85 10.07
N VAL A 72 -4.31 -15.78 10.43
CA VAL A 72 -5.32 -16.73 9.95
C VAL A 72 -5.48 -16.60 8.43
N PHE A 73 -5.50 -15.39 7.90
CA PHE A 73 -5.53 -15.13 6.47
C PHE A 73 -4.25 -15.59 5.75
N ARG A 74 -3.08 -15.49 6.40
CA ARG A 74 -1.81 -16.01 5.87
C ARG A 74 -1.84 -17.53 5.77
N ILE A 75 -2.19 -18.22 6.86
CA ILE A 75 -2.29 -19.68 6.91
C ILE A 75 -3.35 -20.17 5.92
N ALA A 76 -4.50 -19.47 5.82
CA ALA A 76 -5.53 -19.78 4.84
C ALA A 76 -5.04 -19.56 3.40
N ALA A 77 -4.26 -18.51 3.12
CA ALA A 77 -3.70 -18.27 1.79
C ALA A 77 -2.69 -19.36 1.39
N GLU A 78 -1.83 -19.79 2.32
CA GLU A 78 -0.90 -20.91 2.10
C GLU A 78 -1.66 -22.21 1.83
N GLY A 79 -2.68 -22.53 2.62
CA GLY A 79 -3.54 -23.69 2.38
C GLY A 79 -4.36 -23.62 1.09
N VAL A 80 -4.70 -22.41 0.61
CA VAL A 80 -5.41 -22.22 -0.67
C VAL A 80 -4.50 -22.50 -1.86
N GLU A 81 -3.20 -22.18 -1.80
CA GLU A 81 -2.27 -22.55 -2.88
C GLU A 81 -2.09 -24.07 -2.98
N ASP A 82 -1.99 -24.76 -1.84
CA ASP A 82 -1.93 -26.23 -1.76
C ASP A 82 -3.23 -26.88 -2.25
N LEU A 83 -4.39 -26.31 -1.89
CA LEU A 83 -5.70 -26.75 -2.39
C LEU A 83 -5.83 -26.52 -3.90
N ILE A 84 -5.41 -25.37 -4.42
CA ILE A 84 -5.43 -25.08 -5.86
C ILE A 84 -4.53 -26.06 -6.63
N LEU A 85 -3.38 -26.43 -6.08
CA LEU A 85 -2.49 -27.46 -6.63
C LEU A 85 -3.16 -28.84 -6.62
N ALA A 86 -3.73 -29.25 -5.48
CA ALA A 86 -4.43 -30.52 -5.35
C ALA A 86 -5.65 -30.61 -6.30
N PHE A 87 -6.42 -29.52 -6.46
CA PHE A 87 -7.54 -29.47 -7.39
C PHE A 87 -7.12 -29.52 -8.86
N LYS A 88 -5.97 -28.96 -9.23
CA LYS A 88 -5.41 -29.08 -10.58
C LYS A 88 -4.95 -30.51 -10.91
N GLU A 89 -4.54 -31.27 -9.89
CA GLU A 89 -4.12 -32.66 -10.03
C GLU A 89 -5.31 -33.63 -10.07
N GLN A 90 -6.46 -33.23 -9.53
CA GLN A 90 -7.67 -34.06 -9.43
C GLN A 90 -8.64 -33.92 -10.63
N ASP A 91 -8.31 -33.10 -11.63
CA ASP A 91 -9.23 -32.73 -12.73
C ASP A 91 -9.16 -33.64 -13.97
N GLU A 92 -8.56 -34.84 -13.88
CA GLU A 92 -8.68 -35.86 -14.95
C GLU A 92 -9.89 -36.81 -14.81
N ASP A 93 -10.49 -36.98 -13.63
CA ASP A 93 -11.48 -38.06 -13.42
C ASP A 93 -12.88 -37.65 -12.91
N HIS A 94 -13.17 -36.37 -12.67
CA HIS A 94 -14.33 -35.98 -11.84
C HIS A 94 -15.55 -35.36 -12.55
N LEU A 95 -15.99 -35.95 -13.67
CA LEU A 95 -17.29 -35.61 -14.31
C LEU A 95 -18.51 -36.36 -13.72
N LYS A 96 -18.52 -36.69 -12.41
CA LYS A 96 -19.65 -37.41 -11.76
C LYS A 96 -20.27 -36.75 -10.52
N LEU A 97 -19.88 -35.53 -10.12
CA LEU A 97 -20.32 -34.91 -8.84
C LEU A 97 -21.29 -33.72 -8.99
N THR A 98 -22.32 -33.81 -9.83
CA THR A 98 -23.31 -32.71 -9.96
C THR A 98 -24.39 -32.67 -8.85
N LYS A 99 -24.42 -33.64 -7.91
CA LYS A 99 -25.32 -33.61 -6.73
C LYS A 99 -24.74 -32.92 -5.48
N ILE A 100 -23.43 -32.69 -5.43
CA ILE A 100 -22.74 -31.99 -4.33
C ILE A 100 -22.64 -30.46 -4.59
N ARG A 101 -23.13 -30.01 -5.75
CA ARG A 101 -22.93 -28.65 -6.27
C ARG A 101 -23.62 -27.54 -5.47
N GLY A 102 -24.62 -27.86 -4.63
CA GLY A 102 -25.35 -26.89 -3.81
C GLY A 102 -24.53 -26.37 -2.62
N GLU A 103 -23.85 -27.25 -1.89
CA GLU A 103 -23.06 -26.87 -0.70
C GLU A 103 -21.70 -26.27 -1.06
N TYR A 104 -21.11 -26.65 -2.20
CA TYR A 104 -19.81 -26.14 -2.63
C TYR A 104 -19.88 -24.83 -3.42
N ALA A 105 -21.07 -24.42 -3.88
CA ALA A 105 -21.25 -23.12 -4.52
C ALA A 105 -20.93 -21.97 -3.56
N ASP A 106 -21.37 -22.09 -2.30
CA ASP A 106 -21.11 -21.11 -1.24
C ASP A 106 -19.63 -21.11 -0.84
N THR A 107 -19.00 -22.29 -0.72
CA THR A 107 -17.56 -22.41 -0.44
C THR A 107 -16.71 -21.78 -1.55
N ARG A 108 -17.08 -21.99 -2.82
CA ARG A 108 -16.36 -21.38 -3.95
C ARG A 108 -16.55 -19.86 -3.98
N ALA A 109 -17.76 -19.36 -3.75
CA ALA A 109 -18.02 -17.93 -3.67
C ALA A 109 -17.22 -17.26 -2.55
N ASN A 110 -17.17 -17.90 -1.37
CA ASN A 110 -16.37 -17.43 -0.23
C ASN A 110 -14.87 -17.44 -0.53
N MET A 111 -14.36 -18.49 -1.16
CA MET A 111 -12.94 -18.58 -1.54
C MET A 111 -12.55 -17.50 -2.57
N LEU A 112 -13.40 -17.26 -3.57
CA LEU A 112 -13.20 -16.19 -4.54
C LEU A 112 -13.23 -14.80 -3.88
N ALA A 113 -14.14 -14.58 -2.92
CA ALA A 113 -14.20 -13.33 -2.17
C ALA A 113 -12.92 -13.10 -1.33
N ILE A 114 -12.40 -14.15 -0.69
CA ILE A 114 -11.13 -14.10 0.08
C ILE A 114 -9.96 -13.77 -0.85
N LEU A 115 -9.86 -14.44 -2.01
CA LEU A 115 -8.81 -14.16 -3.00
C LEU A 115 -8.89 -12.73 -3.56
N ALA A 116 -10.10 -12.24 -3.83
CA ALA A 116 -10.32 -10.86 -4.28
C ALA A 116 -9.90 -9.85 -3.20
N ALA A 117 -10.24 -10.10 -1.93
CA ALA A 117 -9.82 -9.26 -0.81
C ALA A 117 -8.29 -9.26 -0.66
N TYR A 118 -7.65 -10.43 -0.69
CA TYR A 118 -6.21 -10.56 -0.58
C TYR A 118 -5.46 -9.84 -1.71
N THR A 119 -5.90 -10.02 -2.97
CA THR A 119 -5.31 -9.32 -4.12
C THR A 119 -5.53 -7.80 -4.04
N GLY A 120 -6.69 -7.35 -3.53
CA GLY A 120 -6.96 -5.95 -3.22
C GLY A 120 -5.99 -5.36 -2.20
N VAL A 121 -5.77 -6.05 -1.07
CA VAL A 121 -4.81 -5.63 -0.02
C VAL A 121 -3.39 -5.57 -0.57
N LYS A 122 -2.97 -6.56 -1.37
CA LYS A 122 -1.63 -6.57 -1.99
C LYS A 122 -1.43 -5.39 -2.94
N LYS A 123 -2.44 -5.08 -3.76
CA LYS A 123 -2.41 -3.91 -4.68
C LYS A 123 -2.33 -2.60 -3.90
N TYR A 124 -3.16 -2.43 -2.87
CA TYR A 124 -3.13 -1.24 -2.01
C TYR A 124 -1.77 -1.03 -1.34
N LYS A 125 -1.19 -2.08 -0.73
CA LYS A 125 0.15 -1.99 -0.11
C LYS A 125 1.23 -1.57 -1.11
N LYS A 126 1.19 -2.12 -2.33
CA LYS A 126 2.09 -1.76 -3.42
C LYS A 126 1.94 -0.30 -3.83
N GLU A 127 0.71 0.17 -4.04
CA GLU A 127 0.42 1.56 -4.41
C GLU A 127 0.85 2.54 -3.32
N LYS A 128 0.54 2.24 -2.05
CA LYS A 128 0.98 3.04 -0.90
C LYS A 128 2.50 3.16 -0.84
N ALA A 129 3.23 2.05 -1.01
CA ALA A 129 4.70 2.05 -1.02
C ALA A 129 5.26 2.85 -2.21
N SER A 130 4.68 2.69 -3.41
CA SER A 130 5.04 3.44 -4.60
C SER A 130 4.84 4.95 -4.41
N ASN A 131 3.68 5.34 -3.86
CA ASN A 131 3.34 6.73 -3.60
C ASN A 131 4.28 7.36 -2.56
N ALA A 132 4.60 6.64 -1.48
CA ALA A 132 5.57 7.08 -0.49
C ALA A 132 6.97 7.28 -1.10
N ALA A 133 7.42 6.36 -1.96
CA ALA A 133 8.70 6.48 -2.66
C ALA A 133 8.70 7.68 -3.61
N ASN A 134 7.64 7.84 -4.41
CA ASN A 134 7.46 9.00 -5.29
C ASN A 134 7.49 10.31 -4.52
N ALA A 135 6.75 10.41 -3.41
CA ALA A 135 6.74 11.59 -2.56
C ALA A 135 8.14 11.92 -2.03
N ARG A 136 8.91 10.92 -1.57
CA ARG A 136 10.29 11.12 -1.11
C ARG A 136 11.22 11.57 -2.23
N HIS A 137 11.06 11.03 -3.43
CA HIS A 137 11.90 11.39 -4.59
C HIS A 137 11.56 12.75 -5.19
N SER A 138 10.32 13.23 -5.03
CA SER A 138 9.84 14.52 -5.53
C SER A 138 10.04 15.69 -4.56
N LYS A 139 10.57 15.48 -3.36
CA LYS A 139 10.88 16.58 -2.44
C LYS A 139 11.89 17.57 -3.06
N PRO A 140 11.88 18.85 -2.66
CA PRO A 140 13.01 19.74 -2.93
C PRO A 140 14.29 19.11 -2.37
N ASP A 141 15.39 19.20 -3.13
CA ASP A 141 16.64 18.43 -2.91
C ASP A 141 16.50 16.90 -2.93
N GLY A 142 15.37 16.39 -3.39
CA GLY A 142 15.15 14.97 -3.64
C GLY A 142 16.01 14.43 -4.78
N ALA A 143 16.02 13.11 -4.92
CA ALA A 143 16.84 12.44 -5.94
C ALA A 143 16.52 12.91 -7.37
N ARG A 144 15.26 13.27 -7.67
CA ARG A 144 14.86 13.80 -8.99
C ARG A 144 15.41 15.19 -9.23
N ALA A 145 15.24 16.11 -8.27
CA ALA A 145 15.75 17.48 -8.36
C ALA A 145 17.27 17.49 -8.56
N LYS A 146 18.01 16.68 -7.79
CA LYS A 146 19.47 16.57 -7.93
C LYS A 146 19.89 15.93 -9.26
N ALA A 147 19.13 14.96 -9.76
CA ALA A 147 19.35 14.37 -11.09
C ALA A 147 19.08 15.37 -12.23
N GLU A 148 18.09 16.24 -12.09
CA GLU A 148 17.84 17.32 -13.04
C GLU A 148 18.93 18.39 -12.98
N ALA A 149 19.39 18.76 -11.78
CA ALA A 149 20.47 19.71 -11.59
C ALA A 149 21.76 19.26 -12.30
N ILE A 150 22.19 18.00 -12.11
CA ILE A 150 23.40 17.50 -12.80
C ILE A 150 23.23 17.41 -14.31
N ARG A 151 22.02 17.13 -14.82
CA ARG A 151 21.74 17.15 -16.26
C ARG A 151 21.80 18.56 -16.82
N GLY A 152 21.33 19.56 -16.08
CA GLY A 152 21.46 20.97 -16.44
C GLY A 152 22.92 21.40 -16.50
N ILE A 153 23.73 21.00 -15.51
CA ILE A 153 25.17 21.25 -15.51
C ILE A 153 25.84 20.54 -16.70
N TRP A 154 25.48 19.30 -17.01
CA TRP A 154 25.97 18.61 -18.20
C TRP A 154 25.60 19.34 -19.50
N ALA A 155 24.35 19.80 -19.63
CA ALA A 155 23.86 20.52 -20.80
C ALA A 155 24.60 21.85 -21.04
N SER A 156 25.26 22.42 -20.02
CA SER A 156 26.12 23.60 -20.19
C SER A 156 27.34 23.35 -21.09
N GLY A 157 27.72 22.09 -21.31
CA GLY A 157 28.90 21.74 -22.11
C GLY A 157 30.24 22.03 -21.42
N LYS A 158 30.25 22.39 -20.12
CA LYS A 158 31.47 22.65 -19.34
C LYS A 158 32.43 21.45 -19.29
N TYR A 159 31.90 20.24 -19.40
CA TYR A 159 32.64 18.99 -19.21
C TYR A 159 32.79 18.21 -20.51
N SER A 160 33.99 17.66 -20.74
CA SER A 160 34.28 16.86 -21.94
C SER A 160 33.72 15.44 -21.88
N SER A 161 33.40 14.94 -20.68
CA SER A 161 32.79 13.62 -20.51
C SER A 161 31.81 13.59 -19.34
N ARG A 162 30.84 12.66 -19.43
CA ARG A 162 29.84 12.46 -18.37
C ARG A 162 30.46 11.99 -17.06
N ASP A 163 31.54 11.22 -17.13
CA ASP A 163 32.23 10.71 -15.95
C ASP A 163 32.96 11.83 -15.21
N ILE A 164 33.60 12.77 -15.92
CA ILE A 164 34.24 13.96 -15.32
C ILE A 164 33.18 14.86 -14.68
N CYS A 165 32.06 15.11 -15.38
CA CYS A 165 30.94 15.88 -14.82
C CYS A 165 30.43 15.23 -13.52
N ALA A 166 30.22 13.91 -13.54
CA ALA A 166 29.77 13.17 -12.37
C ALA A 166 30.76 13.24 -11.21
N GLU A 167 32.06 13.15 -11.46
CA GLU A 167 33.10 13.14 -10.43
C GLU A 167 33.24 14.50 -9.74
N GLN A 168 33.18 15.59 -10.51
CA GLN A 168 33.37 16.94 -9.99
C GLN A 168 32.13 17.50 -9.31
N GLU A 169 30.93 17.20 -9.84
CA GLU A 169 29.69 17.81 -9.36
C GLU A 169 28.94 16.97 -8.31
N CYS A 170 29.26 15.67 -8.15
CA CYS A 170 28.50 14.82 -7.22
C CYS A 170 28.62 15.26 -5.75
N ALA A 171 29.80 15.76 -5.35
CA ALA A 171 30.03 16.26 -3.99
C ALA A 171 29.23 17.53 -3.72
N ALA A 172 29.20 18.47 -4.67
CA ALA A 172 28.43 19.71 -4.57
C ALA A 172 26.91 19.46 -4.46
N LEU A 173 26.41 18.45 -5.19
CA LEU A 173 24.99 18.05 -5.16
C LEU A 173 24.65 17.10 -3.99
N GLY A 174 25.64 16.70 -3.18
CA GLY A 174 25.46 15.76 -2.08
C GLY A 174 24.83 14.44 -2.53
N MET A 175 25.33 13.84 -3.62
CA MET A 175 24.91 12.52 -4.10
C MET A 175 26.11 11.61 -4.37
N PRO A 176 25.96 10.27 -4.29
CA PRO A 176 27.04 9.36 -4.65
C PRO A 176 27.42 9.46 -6.13
N PHE A 177 28.71 9.30 -6.44
CA PHE A 177 29.23 9.29 -7.81
C PHE A 177 28.50 8.30 -8.74
N SER A 178 28.20 7.10 -8.25
CA SER A 178 27.47 6.09 -9.02
C SER A 178 26.05 6.55 -9.40
N THR A 179 25.39 7.33 -8.54
CA THR A 179 24.08 7.94 -8.80
C THR A 179 24.20 9.06 -9.82
N ALA A 180 25.22 9.91 -9.71
CA ALA A 180 25.52 10.97 -10.67
C ALA A 180 25.74 10.41 -12.09
N ARG A 181 26.57 9.38 -12.24
CA ARG A 181 26.77 8.68 -13.53
C ARG A 181 25.48 8.12 -14.10
N LYS A 182 24.62 7.52 -13.26
CA LYS A 182 23.32 6.99 -13.68
C LYS A 182 22.37 8.10 -14.13
N ALA A 183 22.37 9.25 -13.46
CA ALA A 183 21.53 10.39 -13.82
C ALA A 183 21.89 10.98 -15.20
N LEU A 184 23.17 10.93 -15.56
CA LEU A 184 23.70 11.36 -16.86
C LEU A 184 23.56 10.30 -17.97
N ARG A 185 23.11 9.08 -17.65
CA ARG A 185 22.84 8.08 -18.69
C ARG A 185 21.68 8.57 -19.57
N ASN A 186 21.81 8.38 -20.88
CA ASN A 186 20.83 8.81 -21.90
C ASN A 186 20.65 10.33 -22.03
N THR A 187 21.56 11.16 -21.50
CA THR A 187 21.59 12.58 -21.87
C THR A 187 22.25 12.75 -23.23
N PRO A 188 21.76 13.65 -24.11
CA PRO A 188 22.48 13.99 -25.33
C PRO A 188 23.85 14.59 -24.99
N ASP A 189 24.81 14.41 -25.88
CA ASP A 189 26.12 15.02 -25.75
C ASP A 189 26.03 16.49 -26.22
N PRO A 190 26.26 17.49 -25.36
CA PRO A 190 26.15 18.90 -25.73
C PRO A 190 27.17 19.31 -26.78
N THR A 191 28.28 18.56 -26.91
CA THR A 191 29.34 18.87 -27.89
C THR A 191 29.06 18.28 -29.27
N LYS A 192 28.13 17.32 -29.38
CA LYS A 192 27.73 16.73 -30.64
C LYS A 192 26.36 17.25 -31.02
N PRO A 193 26.26 18.17 -32.00
CA PRO A 193 24.94 18.55 -32.51
C PRO A 193 24.22 17.29 -32.98
N LEU A 194 22.97 17.14 -32.55
CA LEU A 194 22.13 16.02 -32.99
C LEU A 194 22.11 16.01 -34.52
N PRO A 195 22.24 14.84 -35.18
CA PRO A 195 22.07 14.77 -36.62
C PRO A 195 20.68 15.30 -36.95
N SER A 196 20.62 16.35 -37.76
CA SER A 196 19.37 16.89 -38.30
C SER A 196 18.66 15.74 -39.02
N THR A 197 17.65 15.16 -38.39
CA THR A 197 16.76 14.19 -39.04
C THR A 197 15.97 14.97 -40.10
N ALA A 198 16.46 14.91 -41.32
CA ALA A 198 15.80 15.40 -42.53
C ALA A 198 14.68 14.43 -42.96
#